data_AF-A0A660Y7Z0-F1
#
_entry.id   AF-A0A660Y7Z0-F1
#
_cell.length_a   1.000
_cell.length_b   1.000
_cell.length_c   1.000
_cell.angle_alpha   90.00
_cell.angle_beta   90.00
_cell.angle_gamma   90.00
#
_symmetry.space_group_name_H-M   'P 1'
#
loop_
_entity.id
_entity.type
_entity.pdbx_description
1 polymer ?
#
loop_
_entity_poly.entity_id
_entity_poly.type
_entity_poly.pdbx_seq_one_letter_code
_entity_poly.pdbx_strand_id
1 'polypeptide(L)'
;MNTQHETEGPECTQFYTITSHQDFAWRHSRAWHEERYIQVLRTVLDIMRRHPHYIFQLETKLQQLDPFLKWAGEHDAHLIDELKLRLGEGRLEVVCALSNPRISEVYPETIIRNMAMGRAYFKSLAPEYEQKVYNAVDLMPGCSQMPQICRLAGYSYYMFTRPQGRQVVFNWVGLDGSTIISSRNGYGISQDRAGITPACARLYRPPVERVMLGGDDSIPDEALAREARAWDGQKKKISTITAYFEAVEKYRDKLSDAGPVLDSLSVFSTAGLQGVHNLYFRNNQIEDLLLLCESLELMTSGVSVGYDGDKIEGLWVDLLENTGHALLHVFAEDFEERSGLITRTQKKAREYAACLLNRLAEHAQWDNSTGRAVIVANRLGWKRSDVVRLDVPEGNYQIKDQSGRVVPCEYGDENKVRFMAGEVPSVGYKTFYLCPADHPPQIPTWADGSNSIENECYRIATDEQGSLLILDKKTHRTLGDSAKGGIGAVVFRSAFPPEAENGWVMLGPFGDAQRCRWDHRTTRSCNGAVRCVLETSGTIGRTEVHRSVCLQPGSRRIDFGITIHARDKTDG
;
A
#
# COMPACT_ATOMS: atom_id res chain seq x y z
N MET A 1 -18.96 32.84 5.13
CA MET A 1 -18.10 33.96 5.54
C MET A 1 -17.11 34.23 4.43
N ASN A 2 -17.15 35.43 3.86
CA ASN A 2 -16.37 35.88 2.72
C ASN A 2 -14.88 35.99 3.07
N THR A 3 -14.05 35.09 2.55
CA THR A 3 -12.66 35.44 2.21
C THR A 3 -12.69 36.04 0.81
N GLN A 4 -12.42 37.34 0.71
CA GLN A 4 -12.14 37.97 -0.57
C GLN A 4 -10.93 37.27 -1.20
N HIS A 5 -11.18 36.42 -2.19
CA HIS A 5 -10.15 36.06 -3.16
C HIS A 5 -9.81 37.35 -3.90
N GLU A 6 -8.61 37.90 -3.67
CA GLU A 6 -8.07 38.97 -4.50
C GLU A 6 -7.92 38.43 -5.93
N THR A 7 -8.94 38.74 -6.73
CA THR A 7 -8.96 38.52 -8.17
C THR A 7 -8.07 39.56 -8.82
N GLU A 8 -6.81 39.23 -9.04
CA GLU A 8 -5.95 40.03 -9.92
C GLU A 8 -5.90 39.41 -11.32
N GLY A 9 -6.84 39.85 -12.17
CA GLY A 9 -6.84 39.60 -13.61
C GLY A 9 -8.27 39.57 -14.22
N PRO A 10 -8.61 40.47 -15.16
CA PRO A 10 -9.94 40.52 -15.81
C PRO A 10 -10.28 39.33 -16.74
N GLU A 11 -9.40 38.33 -16.90
CA GLU A 11 -9.53 37.21 -17.85
C GLU A 11 -9.49 35.79 -17.23
N CYS A 12 -9.54 35.64 -15.90
CA CYS A 12 -9.52 34.31 -15.28
C CYS A 12 -10.88 33.58 -15.37
N THR A 13 -10.91 32.36 -15.91
CA THR A 13 -12.11 31.49 -15.88
C THR A 13 -12.11 30.60 -14.64
N GLN A 14 -13.21 30.63 -13.88
CA GLN A 14 -13.43 29.84 -12.67
C GLN A 14 -14.30 28.61 -12.93
N PHE A 15 -13.81 27.45 -12.52
CA PHE A 15 -14.47 26.15 -12.60
C PHE A 15 -14.88 25.73 -11.19
N TYR A 16 -16.18 25.79 -10.90
CA TYR A 16 -16.74 25.42 -9.61
C TYR A 16 -17.03 23.92 -9.60
N THR A 17 -16.31 23.18 -8.77
CA THR A 17 -16.45 21.73 -8.62
C THR A 17 -17.06 21.41 -7.27
N ILE A 18 -18.02 20.49 -7.24
CA ILE A 18 -18.79 20.16 -6.05
C ILE A 18 -18.48 18.73 -5.63
N THR A 19 -18.10 18.53 -4.38
CA THR A 19 -17.78 17.20 -3.83
C THR A 19 -18.29 17.04 -2.41
N SER A 20 -18.36 15.79 -1.98
CA SER A 20 -18.36 15.38 -0.57
C SER A 20 -17.19 14.42 -0.44
N HIS A 21 -16.22 14.73 0.41
CA HIS A 21 -15.13 13.79 0.69
C HIS A 21 -15.64 12.69 1.60
N GLN A 22 -15.44 11.43 1.22
CA GLN A 22 -16.13 10.30 1.83
C GLN A 22 -15.16 9.17 2.22
N ASP A 23 -14.78 9.18 3.50
CA ASP A 23 -13.96 8.18 4.15
C ASP A 23 -14.67 6.84 4.39
N PHE A 24 -13.89 5.79 4.67
CA PHE A 24 -14.50 4.56 5.19
C PHE A 24 -15.14 4.84 6.56
N ALA A 25 -14.34 5.34 7.48
CA ALA A 25 -14.75 5.85 8.79
C ALA A 25 -13.67 6.82 9.29
N TRP A 26 -14.09 7.77 10.11
CA TRP A 26 -13.22 8.76 10.75
C TRP A 26 -13.80 9.20 12.09
N ARG A 27 -14.17 10.47 12.29
CA ARG A 27 -14.75 11.01 13.54
C ARG A 27 -16.13 10.44 13.91
N HIS A 28 -16.65 9.54 13.07
CA HIS A 28 -17.89 8.79 13.28
C HIS A 28 -17.68 7.31 12.89
N SER A 29 -18.59 6.42 13.31
CA SER A 29 -18.54 5.01 12.94
C SER A 29 -18.82 4.78 11.45
N ARG A 30 -18.49 3.60 10.92
CA ARG A 30 -18.82 3.25 9.52
C ARG A 30 -20.31 3.38 9.24
N ALA A 31 -21.17 2.90 10.14
CA ALA A 31 -22.62 2.94 9.97
C ALA A 31 -23.15 4.38 9.76
N TRP A 32 -22.63 5.35 10.52
CA TRP A 32 -23.00 6.75 10.35
C TRP A 32 -22.58 7.30 8.98
N HIS A 33 -21.38 6.94 8.51
CA HIS A 33 -20.88 7.36 7.20
C HIS A 33 -21.74 6.79 6.07
N GLU A 34 -22.15 5.52 6.16
CA GLU A 34 -23.05 4.91 5.16
C GLU A 34 -24.38 5.65 5.03
N GLU A 35 -25.03 5.95 6.17
CA GLU A 35 -26.26 6.75 6.18
C GLU A 35 -26.05 8.14 5.57
N ARG A 36 -24.93 8.77 5.91
CA ARG A 36 -24.55 10.07 5.36
C ARG A 36 -24.35 10.01 3.85
N TYR A 37 -23.73 8.97 3.32
CA TYR A 37 -23.41 8.86 1.88
C TYR A 37 -24.64 8.56 1.06
N ILE A 38 -25.55 7.74 1.61
CA ILE A 38 -26.90 7.56 1.08
C ILE A 38 -27.62 8.92 1.02
N GLN A 39 -27.59 9.71 2.10
CA GLN A 39 -28.22 11.03 2.13
C GLN A 39 -27.62 11.99 1.09
N VAL A 40 -26.29 12.02 0.95
CA VAL A 40 -25.59 12.86 -0.02
C VAL A 40 -26.05 12.52 -1.44
N LEU A 41 -25.99 11.24 -1.85
CA LEU A 41 -26.33 10.86 -3.22
C LEU A 41 -27.82 11.05 -3.53
N ARG A 42 -28.72 10.80 -2.57
CA ARG A 42 -30.15 11.14 -2.73
C ARG A 42 -30.36 12.64 -2.96
N THR A 43 -29.66 13.47 -2.18
CA THR A 43 -29.74 14.93 -2.29
C THR A 43 -29.21 15.38 -3.65
N VAL A 44 -28.06 14.84 -4.10
CA VAL A 44 -27.47 15.15 -5.41
C VAL A 44 -28.46 14.84 -6.54
N LEU A 45 -29.05 13.64 -6.55
CA LEU A 45 -30.00 13.25 -7.59
C LEU A 45 -31.23 14.17 -7.59
N ASP A 46 -31.75 14.54 -6.41
CA ASP A 46 -32.88 15.48 -6.31
C ASP A 46 -32.54 16.89 -6.83
N ILE A 47 -31.34 17.40 -6.52
CA ILE A 47 -30.86 18.68 -7.08
C ILE A 47 -30.72 18.57 -8.60
N MET A 48 -30.18 17.46 -9.10
CA MET A 48 -29.99 17.23 -10.54
C MET A 48 -31.30 17.19 -11.33
N ARG A 49 -32.41 16.73 -10.73
CA ARG A 49 -33.74 16.80 -11.36
C ARG A 49 -34.23 18.23 -11.54
N ARG A 50 -33.90 19.14 -10.61
CA ARG A 50 -34.33 20.55 -10.59
C ARG A 50 -33.36 21.49 -11.33
N HIS A 51 -32.11 21.07 -11.47
CA HIS A 51 -31.01 21.86 -12.03
C HIS A 51 -30.23 21.06 -13.10
N PRO A 52 -30.57 21.20 -14.40
CA PRO A 52 -30.00 20.36 -15.47
C PRO A 52 -28.49 20.54 -15.69
N HIS A 53 -27.92 21.66 -15.24
CA HIS A 53 -26.48 21.95 -15.35
C HIS A 53 -25.70 21.64 -14.06
N TYR A 54 -26.34 21.04 -13.05
CA TYR A 54 -25.65 20.64 -11.84
C TYR A 54 -24.76 19.43 -12.09
N ILE A 55 -23.53 19.49 -11.57
CA ILE A 55 -22.49 18.48 -11.69
C ILE A 55 -21.95 18.20 -10.28
N PHE A 56 -21.74 16.94 -9.96
CA PHE A 56 -21.23 16.49 -8.66
C PHE A 56 -20.12 15.45 -8.85
N GLN A 57 -19.15 15.46 -7.94
CA GLN A 57 -18.01 14.54 -7.94
C GLN A 57 -18.32 13.29 -7.13
N LEU A 58 -18.28 12.15 -7.80
CA LEU A 58 -18.33 10.84 -7.18
C LEU A 58 -16.89 10.38 -6.92
N GLU A 59 -16.52 10.19 -5.67
CA GLU A 59 -15.15 9.83 -5.28
C GLU A 59 -14.89 8.34 -5.51
N THR A 60 -15.45 7.46 -4.69
CA THR A 60 -15.08 6.04 -4.65
C THR A 60 -16.27 5.10 -4.87
N LYS A 61 -15.99 3.91 -5.39
CA LYS A 61 -17.01 2.84 -5.42
C LYS A 61 -17.28 2.29 -4.02
N LEU A 62 -16.24 1.82 -3.33
CA LEU A 62 -16.37 0.97 -2.15
C LEU A 62 -16.86 1.74 -0.93
N GLN A 63 -16.31 2.93 -0.66
CA GLN A 63 -16.70 3.69 0.53
C GLN A 63 -18.01 4.45 0.33
N GLN A 64 -18.23 5.04 -0.86
CA GLN A 64 -19.37 5.91 -1.16
C GLN A 64 -20.51 5.21 -1.90
N LEU A 65 -20.23 4.62 -3.06
CA LEU A 65 -21.29 4.18 -3.99
C LEU A 65 -21.97 2.89 -3.54
N ASP A 66 -21.21 1.90 -3.04
CA ASP A 66 -21.76 0.60 -2.66
C ASP A 66 -22.85 0.68 -1.57
N PRO A 67 -22.70 1.47 -0.47
CA PRO A 67 -23.77 1.69 0.49
C PRO A 67 -25.05 2.25 -0.15
N PHE A 68 -24.90 3.21 -1.08
CA PHE A 68 -26.02 3.78 -1.80
C PHE A 68 -26.69 2.77 -2.73
N LEU A 69 -25.93 1.98 -3.48
CA LEU A 69 -26.48 0.97 -4.39
C LEU A 69 -27.22 -0.13 -3.63
N LYS A 70 -26.67 -0.58 -2.50
CA LYS A 70 -27.34 -1.55 -1.62
C LYS A 70 -28.67 -0.98 -1.10
N TRP A 71 -28.63 0.21 -0.52
CA TRP A 71 -29.82 0.87 0.01
C TRP A 71 -30.87 1.09 -1.09
N ALA A 72 -30.46 1.60 -2.27
CA ALA A 72 -31.35 1.84 -3.39
C ALA A 72 -31.97 0.54 -3.91
N GLY A 73 -31.21 -0.56 -3.99
CA GLY A 73 -31.75 -1.87 -4.40
C GLY A 73 -32.85 -2.40 -3.47
N GLU A 74 -32.78 -2.07 -2.19
CA GLU A 74 -33.76 -2.47 -1.17
C GLU A 74 -34.98 -1.51 -1.09
N HIS A 75 -34.82 -0.25 -1.49
CA HIS A 75 -35.84 0.80 -1.24
C HIS A 75 -36.42 1.43 -2.51
N ASP A 76 -35.59 1.71 -3.53
CA ASP A 76 -36.00 2.30 -4.81
C ASP A 76 -34.94 2.05 -5.89
N ALA A 77 -35.11 0.96 -6.65
CA ALA A 77 -34.17 0.55 -7.68
C ALA A 77 -34.06 1.56 -8.85
N HIS A 78 -35.05 2.43 -9.07
CA HIS A 78 -35.01 3.45 -10.12
C HIS A 78 -33.88 4.47 -9.87
N LEU A 79 -33.48 4.68 -8.61
CA LEU A 79 -32.35 5.55 -8.28
C LEU A 79 -31.02 5.03 -8.84
N ILE A 80 -30.88 3.72 -9.05
CA ILE A 80 -29.70 3.12 -9.66
C ILE A 80 -29.66 3.45 -11.16
N ASP A 81 -30.79 3.37 -11.84
CA ASP A 81 -30.90 3.71 -13.27
C ASP A 81 -30.70 5.21 -13.50
N GLU A 82 -31.25 6.05 -12.62
CA GLU A 82 -30.99 7.49 -12.66
C GLU A 82 -29.51 7.80 -12.43
N LEU A 83 -28.85 7.15 -11.46
CA LEU A 83 -27.42 7.33 -11.23
C LEU A 83 -26.59 6.98 -12.46
N LYS A 84 -26.86 5.85 -13.11
CA LYS A 84 -26.19 5.45 -14.37
C LYS A 84 -26.40 6.48 -15.46
N LEU A 85 -27.63 6.99 -15.61
CA LEU A 85 -27.95 8.06 -16.56
C LEU A 85 -27.14 9.33 -16.27
N ARG A 86 -27.04 9.76 -15.01
CA ARG A 86 -26.24 10.95 -14.64
C ARG A 86 -24.75 10.75 -14.86
N LEU A 87 -24.23 9.53 -14.70
CA LEU A 87 -22.86 9.16 -15.06
C LEU A 87 -22.65 9.29 -16.59
N GLY A 88 -23.55 8.71 -17.39
CA GLY A 88 -23.50 8.78 -18.85
C GLY A 88 -23.61 10.21 -19.40
N GLU A 89 -24.41 11.06 -18.75
CA GLU A 89 -24.51 12.50 -19.02
C GLU A 89 -23.24 13.28 -18.65
N GLY A 90 -22.29 12.68 -17.92
CA GLY A 90 -21.11 13.35 -17.38
C GLY A 90 -21.41 14.32 -16.23
N ARG A 91 -22.59 14.20 -15.60
CA ARG A 91 -23.02 15.05 -14.48
C ARG A 91 -22.63 14.48 -13.12
N LEU A 92 -22.40 13.18 -13.05
CA LEU A 92 -21.63 12.55 -11.97
C LEU A 92 -20.22 12.28 -12.51
N GLU A 93 -19.24 13.07 -12.07
CA GLU A 93 -17.83 12.89 -12.43
C GLU A 93 -17.16 11.97 -11.42
N VAL A 94 -16.73 10.79 -11.85
CA VAL A 94 -15.87 9.91 -11.06
C VAL A 94 -14.46 10.48 -10.94
N VAL A 95 -13.96 10.67 -9.72
CA VAL A 95 -12.64 11.29 -9.49
C VAL A 95 -11.59 10.35 -8.89
N CYS A 96 -11.96 9.29 -8.15
CA CYS A 96 -11.00 8.30 -7.63
C CYS A 96 -11.08 6.96 -8.41
N ALA A 97 -11.29 5.82 -7.76
CA ALA A 97 -11.47 4.52 -8.41
C ALA A 97 -12.34 3.59 -7.55
N LEU A 98 -11.94 2.34 -7.29
CA LEU A 98 -12.67 1.51 -6.33
C LEU A 98 -12.60 2.09 -4.92
N SER A 99 -11.40 2.47 -4.49
CA SER A 99 -11.08 3.04 -3.20
C SER A 99 -10.26 4.33 -3.37
N ASN A 100 -10.06 5.06 -2.27
CA ASN A 100 -9.08 6.13 -2.15
C ASN A 100 -7.93 5.69 -1.23
N PRO A 101 -6.98 4.87 -1.75
CA PRO A 101 -5.99 4.20 -0.94
C PRO A 101 -4.96 5.17 -0.37
N ARG A 102 -4.46 4.95 0.85
CA ARG A 102 -3.27 5.67 1.32
C ARG A 102 -2.03 5.22 0.54
N ILE A 103 -1.73 5.91 -0.56
CA ILE A 103 -0.71 5.54 -1.57
C ILE A 103 0.70 5.31 -0.95
N SER A 104 1.00 5.93 0.20
CA SER A 104 2.27 5.75 0.91
C SER A 104 2.34 4.49 1.79
N GLU A 105 1.21 3.85 2.08
CA GLU A 105 1.11 2.70 3.01
C GLU A 105 0.66 1.40 2.33
N VAL A 106 0.13 1.48 1.10
CA VAL A 106 -0.25 0.29 0.32
C VAL A 106 0.87 -0.15 -0.62
N TYR A 107 0.92 -1.43 -0.94
CA TYR A 107 1.87 -1.95 -1.92
C TYR A 107 1.53 -1.55 -3.37
N PRO A 108 2.51 -1.58 -4.29
CA PRO A 108 2.33 -0.99 -5.63
C PRO A 108 1.24 -1.65 -6.49
N GLU A 109 1.08 -2.97 -6.43
CA GLU A 109 0.08 -3.66 -7.26
C GLU A 109 -1.34 -3.27 -6.82
N THR A 110 -1.56 -3.08 -5.51
CA THR A 110 -2.83 -2.57 -4.98
C THR A 110 -3.24 -1.23 -5.61
N ILE A 111 -2.29 -0.32 -5.86
CA ILE A 111 -2.59 0.96 -6.54
C ILE A 111 -3.05 0.70 -7.98
N ILE A 112 -2.36 -0.20 -8.68
CA ILE A 112 -2.67 -0.57 -10.07
C ILE A 112 -4.05 -1.23 -10.15
N ARG A 113 -4.33 -2.19 -9.26
CA ARG A 113 -5.63 -2.90 -9.18
C ARG A 113 -6.76 -1.97 -8.84
N ASN A 114 -6.55 -1.03 -7.91
CA ASN A 114 -7.54 0.00 -7.59
C ASN A 114 -8.00 0.75 -8.84
N MET A 115 -7.04 1.24 -9.64
CA MET A 115 -7.32 1.98 -10.88
C MET A 115 -7.94 1.10 -11.96
N ALA A 116 -7.34 -0.06 -12.24
CA ALA A 116 -7.76 -0.94 -13.33
C ALA A 116 -9.19 -1.49 -13.09
N MET A 117 -9.45 -2.02 -11.89
CA MET A 117 -10.75 -2.56 -11.53
C MET A 117 -11.80 -1.45 -11.38
N GLY A 118 -11.41 -0.27 -10.87
CA GLY A 118 -12.30 0.89 -10.76
C GLY A 118 -12.78 1.36 -12.13
N ARG A 119 -11.85 1.50 -13.07
CA ARG A 119 -12.18 1.82 -14.47
C ARG A 119 -13.08 0.78 -15.10
N ALA A 120 -12.74 -0.51 -14.96
CA ALA A 120 -13.57 -1.59 -15.50
C ALA A 120 -14.99 -1.54 -14.93
N TYR A 121 -15.13 -1.26 -13.63
CA TYR A 121 -16.42 -1.11 -12.97
C TYR A 121 -17.23 0.07 -13.55
N PHE A 122 -16.69 1.28 -13.55
CA PHE A 122 -17.44 2.46 -14.04
C PHE A 122 -17.74 2.39 -15.54
N LYS A 123 -16.85 1.78 -16.34
CA LYS A 123 -17.09 1.47 -17.75
C LYS A 123 -18.26 0.51 -17.94
N SER A 124 -18.46 -0.44 -17.01
CA SER A 124 -19.60 -1.36 -17.07
C SER A 124 -20.91 -0.71 -16.62
N LEU A 125 -20.87 0.32 -15.77
CA LEU A 125 -22.04 1.11 -15.40
C LEU A 125 -22.50 2.09 -16.50
N ALA A 126 -21.54 2.76 -17.16
CA ALA A 126 -21.80 3.72 -18.24
C ALA A 126 -20.68 3.61 -19.29
N PRO A 127 -20.86 2.82 -20.37
CA PRO A 127 -19.82 2.58 -21.39
C PRO A 127 -19.29 3.83 -22.09
N GLU A 128 -20.13 4.86 -22.22
CA GLU A 128 -19.84 6.18 -22.78
C GLU A 128 -19.03 7.06 -21.84
N TYR A 129 -19.01 6.78 -20.54
CA TYR A 129 -18.26 7.56 -19.57
C TYR A 129 -16.76 7.32 -19.71
N GLU A 130 -16.00 8.41 -19.78
CA GLU A 130 -14.54 8.41 -19.83
C GLU A 130 -13.97 9.15 -18.62
N GLN A 131 -13.36 8.40 -17.71
CA GLN A 131 -12.66 8.98 -16.58
C GLN A 131 -11.27 9.47 -17.00
N LYS A 132 -11.12 10.79 -17.20
CA LYS A 132 -9.83 11.39 -17.60
C LYS A 132 -8.93 11.76 -16.42
N VAL A 133 -9.47 11.88 -15.21
CA VAL A 133 -8.76 12.36 -14.03
C VAL A 133 -8.69 11.23 -12.99
N TYR A 134 -7.50 10.99 -12.46
CA TYR A 134 -7.34 10.30 -11.18
C TYR A 134 -6.96 11.32 -10.10
N ASN A 135 -7.79 11.40 -9.06
CA ASN A 135 -7.64 12.32 -7.95
C ASN A 135 -7.37 11.52 -6.67
N ALA A 136 -6.14 11.65 -6.14
CA ALA A 136 -5.78 11.15 -4.82
C ALA A 136 -6.26 12.16 -3.76
N VAL A 137 -7.57 12.16 -3.50
CA VAL A 137 -8.21 13.11 -2.59
C VAL A 137 -7.64 12.94 -1.17
N ASP A 138 -7.30 14.06 -0.53
CA ASP A 138 -6.68 14.11 0.79
C ASP A 138 -5.31 13.39 0.93
N LEU A 139 -4.66 13.10 -0.20
CA LEU A 139 -3.43 12.33 -0.22
C LEU A 139 -2.22 13.10 -0.77
N MET A 140 -1.04 12.59 -0.43
CA MET A 140 0.25 12.98 -1.01
C MET A 140 0.36 12.52 -2.47
N PRO A 141 1.29 13.08 -3.27
CA PRO A 141 1.40 12.80 -4.70
C PRO A 141 1.70 11.33 -5.05
N GLY A 142 2.19 10.52 -4.13
CA GLY A 142 2.55 9.11 -4.39
C GLY A 142 3.96 8.94 -4.94
N CYS A 143 4.27 7.76 -5.47
CA CYS A 143 5.62 7.42 -5.92
C CYS A 143 6.05 8.15 -7.20
N SER A 144 7.36 8.16 -7.49
CA SER A 144 7.93 8.82 -8.67
C SER A 144 7.51 8.23 -10.03
N GLN A 145 6.78 7.12 -10.04
CA GLN A 145 6.21 6.51 -11.25
C GLN A 145 4.72 6.79 -11.42
N MET A 146 4.09 7.60 -10.55
CA MET A 146 2.69 7.98 -10.73
C MET A 146 2.37 8.54 -12.12
N PRO A 147 3.24 9.35 -12.78
CA PRO A 147 3.01 9.75 -14.17
C PRO A 147 2.85 8.56 -15.12
N GLN A 148 3.74 7.56 -15.04
CA GLN A 148 3.66 6.34 -15.85
C GLN A 148 2.41 5.52 -15.50
N ILE A 149 2.18 5.27 -14.20
CA ILE A 149 1.06 4.45 -13.71
C ILE A 149 -0.28 5.05 -14.16
N CYS A 150 -0.50 6.35 -13.94
CA CYS A 150 -1.73 7.02 -14.34
C CYS A 150 -1.93 6.96 -15.86
N ARG A 151 -0.89 7.18 -16.66
CA ARG A 151 -0.98 7.12 -18.14
C ARG A 151 -1.29 5.71 -18.64
N LEU A 152 -0.64 4.68 -18.09
CA LEU A 152 -0.91 3.29 -18.45
C LEU A 152 -2.30 2.83 -17.99
N ALA A 153 -2.77 3.32 -16.84
CA ALA A 153 -4.15 3.17 -16.40
C ALA A 153 -5.14 4.01 -17.23
N GLY A 154 -4.66 4.80 -18.21
CA GLY A 154 -5.45 5.55 -19.18
C GLY A 154 -5.98 6.91 -18.69
N TYR A 155 -5.45 7.46 -17.61
CA TYR A 155 -5.78 8.81 -17.15
C TYR A 155 -4.98 9.85 -17.93
N SER A 156 -5.59 11.00 -18.19
CA SER A 156 -4.96 12.14 -18.86
C SER A 156 -4.37 13.14 -17.87
N TYR A 157 -4.94 13.20 -16.67
CA TYR A 157 -4.58 14.18 -15.64
C TYR A 157 -4.51 13.51 -14.26
N TYR A 158 -3.66 14.07 -13.40
CA TYR A 158 -3.50 13.61 -12.02
C TYR A 158 -3.73 14.75 -11.04
N MET A 159 -4.41 14.49 -9.93
CA MET A 159 -4.60 15.47 -8.87
C MET A 159 -4.35 14.84 -7.51
N PHE A 160 -3.82 15.64 -6.57
CA PHE A 160 -3.60 15.25 -5.19
C PHE A 160 -3.77 16.46 -4.27
N THR A 161 -4.00 16.24 -2.97
CA THR A 161 -4.37 17.32 -2.05
C THR A 161 -3.23 17.77 -1.13
N ARG A 162 -2.39 16.83 -0.69
CA ARG A 162 -1.39 17.08 0.35
C ARG A 162 0.00 17.35 -0.26
N PRO A 163 0.82 18.22 0.36
CA PRO A 163 0.48 19.07 1.51
C PRO A 163 -0.52 20.17 1.13
N GLN A 164 -1.41 20.57 2.04
CA GLN A 164 -2.41 21.61 1.78
C GLN A 164 -1.75 22.96 1.43
N GLY A 165 -2.44 23.78 0.64
CA GLY A 165 -2.03 25.14 0.29
C GLY A 165 -2.59 25.57 -1.05
N ARG A 166 -2.23 26.78 -1.49
CA ARG A 166 -2.75 27.37 -2.73
C ARG A 166 -2.60 26.44 -3.93
N GLN A 167 -3.66 26.32 -4.75
CA GLN A 167 -3.64 25.44 -5.93
C GLN A 167 -2.45 25.73 -6.87
N VAL A 168 -1.85 24.67 -7.41
CA VAL A 168 -0.78 24.76 -8.41
C VAL A 168 -0.95 23.70 -9.49
N VAL A 169 -0.42 23.97 -10.68
CA VAL A 169 -0.44 23.07 -11.84
C VAL A 169 0.95 22.99 -12.47
N PHE A 170 1.34 21.81 -12.95
CA PHE A 170 2.66 21.55 -13.51
C PHE A 170 2.65 20.28 -14.38
N ASN A 171 3.66 20.09 -15.22
CA ASN A 171 3.93 18.82 -15.90
C ASN A 171 4.75 17.94 -14.97
N TRP A 172 4.21 16.80 -14.50
CA TRP A 172 4.99 15.86 -13.70
C TRP A 172 5.64 14.82 -14.61
N VAL A 173 6.97 14.76 -14.57
CA VAL A 173 7.80 13.84 -15.37
C VAL A 173 8.23 12.66 -14.51
N GLY A 174 7.81 11.44 -14.86
CA GLY A 174 8.15 10.20 -14.15
C GLY A 174 9.60 9.75 -14.38
N LEU A 175 10.02 8.69 -13.67
CA LEU A 175 11.38 8.15 -13.80
C LEU A 175 11.68 7.61 -15.20
N ASP A 176 10.65 7.19 -15.94
CA ASP A 176 10.73 6.70 -17.32
C ASP A 176 10.58 7.82 -18.38
N GLY A 177 10.38 9.07 -17.97
CA GLY A 177 10.10 10.21 -18.85
C GLY A 177 8.62 10.39 -19.21
N SER A 178 7.72 9.49 -18.77
CA SER A 178 6.27 9.69 -18.94
C SER A 178 5.84 11.00 -18.28
N THR A 179 5.03 11.79 -18.97
CA THR A 179 4.60 13.11 -18.48
C THR A 179 3.07 13.19 -18.36
N ILE A 180 2.59 13.73 -17.25
CA ILE A 180 1.16 13.98 -16.97
C ILE A 180 0.96 15.38 -16.38
N ILE A 181 -0.09 16.11 -16.81
CA ILE A 181 -0.44 17.37 -16.14
C ILE A 181 -0.98 17.02 -14.77
N SER A 182 -0.36 17.59 -13.76
CA SER A 182 -0.71 17.37 -12.36
C SER A 182 -1.16 18.66 -11.69
N SER A 183 -2.04 18.54 -10.72
CA SER A 183 -2.40 19.64 -9.83
C SER A 183 -2.32 19.24 -8.37
N ARG A 184 -1.75 20.11 -7.54
CA ARG A 184 -1.97 20.06 -6.09
C ARG A 184 -3.15 20.97 -5.78
N ASN A 185 -4.26 20.39 -5.35
CA ASN A 185 -5.53 21.11 -5.20
C ASN A 185 -6.37 20.51 -4.06
N GLY A 186 -7.13 21.37 -3.37
CA GLY A 186 -8.00 20.94 -2.28
C GLY A 186 -9.27 20.23 -2.76
N TYR A 187 -10.11 19.84 -1.81
CA TYR A 187 -11.48 19.41 -2.04
C TYR A 187 -12.50 20.27 -1.27
N GLY A 188 -12.02 21.24 -0.47
CA GLY A 188 -12.84 22.29 0.13
C GLY A 188 -12.12 23.64 0.15
N ILE A 189 -12.88 24.73 0.10
CA ILE A 189 -12.35 26.10 -0.02
C ILE A 189 -11.39 26.48 1.12
N SER A 190 -11.57 25.91 2.31
CA SER A 190 -10.70 26.14 3.48
C SER A 190 -9.30 25.56 3.35
N GLN A 191 -9.07 24.68 2.36
CA GLN A 191 -7.77 24.04 2.09
C GLN A 191 -6.93 24.84 1.09
N ASP A 192 -7.57 25.71 0.30
CA ASP A 192 -6.91 26.66 -0.58
C ASP A 192 -6.45 27.88 0.24
N ARG A 193 -5.53 27.62 1.17
CA ARG A 193 -5.02 28.62 2.12
C ARG A 193 -4.07 29.60 1.44
N ALA A 194 -4.04 30.84 1.95
CA ALA A 194 -3.04 31.83 1.56
C ALA A 194 -1.63 31.30 1.85
N GLY A 195 -0.70 31.52 0.92
CA GLY A 195 0.70 31.10 1.04
C GLY A 195 1.09 30.06 0.00
N ILE A 196 2.15 30.37 -0.74
CA ILE A 196 2.77 29.49 -1.72
C ILE A 196 4.20 29.26 -1.24
N THR A 197 4.61 27.99 -1.15
CA THR A 197 6.00 27.68 -0.78
C THR A 197 6.96 28.29 -1.82
N PRO A 198 8.20 28.64 -1.45
CA PRO A 198 9.16 29.18 -2.42
C PRO A 198 9.36 28.29 -3.65
N ALA A 199 9.22 26.98 -3.50
CA ALA A 199 9.24 26.02 -4.61
C ALA A 199 8.03 26.20 -5.55
N CYS A 200 6.82 26.31 -4.99
CA CYS A 200 5.59 26.50 -5.75
C CYS A 200 5.46 27.92 -6.35
N ALA A 201 6.16 28.92 -5.80
CA ALA A 201 6.06 30.31 -6.25
C ALA A 201 6.62 30.52 -7.66
N ARG A 202 7.48 29.61 -8.11
CA ARG A 202 8.11 29.62 -9.44
C ARG A 202 7.24 28.98 -10.53
N LEU A 203 6.16 28.28 -10.14
CA LEU A 203 5.29 27.59 -11.08
C LEU A 203 4.43 28.59 -11.85
N TYR A 204 4.31 28.39 -13.16
CA TYR A 204 3.40 29.16 -13.99
C TYR A 204 1.94 28.96 -13.53
N ARG A 205 1.19 30.05 -13.43
CA ARG A 205 -0.22 30.04 -13.07
C ARG A 205 -1.06 30.40 -14.30
N PRO A 206 -1.73 29.43 -14.94
CA PRO A 206 -2.65 29.76 -16.02
C PRO A 206 -3.82 30.60 -15.48
N PRO A 207 -4.48 31.43 -16.32
CA PRO A 207 -5.68 32.18 -15.95
C PRO A 207 -6.91 31.26 -15.90
N VAL A 208 -6.79 30.15 -15.19
CA VAL A 208 -7.79 29.11 -15.00
C VAL A 208 -7.75 28.70 -13.53
N GLU A 209 -8.87 28.88 -12.83
CA GLU A 209 -8.97 28.65 -11.39
C GLU A 209 -10.04 27.58 -11.12
N ARG A 210 -9.70 26.58 -10.31
CA ARG A 210 -10.70 25.69 -9.73
C ARG A 210 -11.18 26.26 -8.40
N VAL A 211 -12.50 26.32 -8.22
CA VAL A 211 -13.14 26.66 -6.94
C VAL A 211 -13.80 25.39 -6.40
N MET A 212 -13.28 24.88 -5.29
CA MET A 212 -13.71 23.61 -4.69
C MET A 212 -14.77 23.87 -3.62
N LEU A 213 -15.95 23.30 -3.81
CA LEU A 213 -17.08 23.41 -2.88
C LEU A 213 -17.40 22.04 -2.32
N GLY A 214 -17.00 21.82 -1.08
CA GLY A 214 -17.14 20.56 -0.39
C GLY A 214 -16.32 20.54 0.89
N GLY A 215 -16.25 19.35 1.47
CA GLY A 215 -15.47 19.01 2.66
C GLY A 215 -15.76 17.57 3.04
N ASP A 216 -15.24 17.16 4.19
CA ASP A 216 -15.51 15.84 4.76
C ASP A 216 -17.01 15.72 5.04
N ASP A 217 -17.65 14.69 4.47
CA ASP A 217 -19.05 14.31 4.71
C ASP A 217 -20.11 15.41 4.45
N SER A 218 -19.74 16.41 3.64
CA SER A 218 -20.57 17.59 3.38
C SER A 218 -21.80 17.26 2.52
N ILE A 219 -22.97 17.70 2.97
CA ILE A 219 -24.21 17.61 2.17
C ILE A 219 -24.20 18.73 1.13
N PRO A 220 -24.36 18.43 -0.17
CA PRO A 220 -24.39 19.46 -1.20
C PRO A 220 -25.60 20.37 -1.07
N ASP A 221 -25.38 21.66 -1.32
CA ASP A 221 -26.41 22.70 -1.29
C ASP A 221 -26.79 23.10 -2.73
N GLU A 222 -28.09 23.28 -2.96
CA GLU A 222 -28.64 23.75 -4.23
C GLU A 222 -28.52 25.27 -4.44
N ALA A 223 -28.16 26.03 -3.40
CA ALA A 223 -27.96 27.49 -3.48
C ALA A 223 -27.02 27.86 -4.63
N LEU A 224 -25.89 27.14 -4.76
CA LEU A 224 -24.95 27.34 -5.86
C LEU A 224 -25.60 27.14 -7.24
N ALA A 225 -26.47 26.13 -7.37
CA ALA A 225 -27.16 25.84 -8.61
C ALA A 225 -28.19 26.92 -8.98
N ARG A 226 -28.69 27.68 -8.00
CA ARG A 226 -29.52 28.88 -8.24
C ARG A 226 -28.66 30.07 -8.62
N GLU A 227 -27.60 30.33 -7.86
CA GLU A 227 -26.66 31.43 -8.10
C GLU A 227 -26.03 31.34 -9.50
N ALA A 228 -25.64 30.13 -9.92
CA ALA A 228 -25.01 29.88 -11.20
C ALA A 228 -25.88 30.25 -12.42
N ARG A 229 -27.19 30.41 -12.25
CA ARG A 229 -28.09 30.86 -13.34
C ARG A 229 -27.82 32.30 -13.78
N ALA A 230 -27.26 33.12 -12.89
CA ALA A 230 -26.92 34.52 -13.16
C ALA A 230 -25.45 34.71 -13.57
N TRP A 231 -24.64 33.64 -13.62
CA TRP A 231 -23.22 33.74 -13.96
C TRP A 231 -23.00 33.93 -15.46
N ASP A 232 -21.98 34.71 -15.79
CA ASP A 232 -21.37 34.67 -17.12
C ASP A 232 -20.58 33.35 -17.28
N GLY A 233 -21.11 32.43 -18.08
CA GLY A 233 -20.53 31.10 -18.32
C GLY A 233 -19.12 31.10 -18.93
N GLN A 234 -18.65 32.23 -19.46
CA GLN A 234 -17.26 32.39 -19.90
C GLN A 234 -16.30 32.65 -18.73
N LYS A 235 -16.82 33.25 -17.66
CA LYS A 235 -16.03 33.61 -16.45
C LYS A 235 -16.20 32.60 -15.33
N LYS A 236 -17.39 32.06 -15.12
CA LYS A 236 -17.71 31.15 -14.00
C LYS A 236 -18.69 30.07 -14.43
N LYS A 237 -18.41 28.82 -14.10
CA LYS A 237 -19.32 27.70 -14.39
C LYS A 237 -19.21 26.59 -13.36
N ILE A 238 -20.34 25.94 -13.04
CA ILE A 238 -20.34 24.63 -12.39
C ILE A 238 -19.75 23.63 -13.40
N SER A 239 -18.79 22.82 -12.97
CA SER A 239 -17.99 22.03 -13.90
C SER A 239 -17.37 20.78 -13.27
N THR A 240 -16.68 20.03 -14.13
CA THR A 240 -15.86 18.87 -13.79
C THR A 240 -14.39 19.28 -13.57
N ILE A 241 -13.62 18.48 -12.83
CA ILE A 241 -12.15 18.60 -12.78
C ILE A 241 -11.56 18.34 -14.18
N THR A 242 -12.18 17.45 -14.95
CA THR A 242 -11.79 17.18 -16.34
C THR A 242 -11.82 18.47 -17.17
N ALA A 243 -12.91 19.23 -17.14
CA ALA A 243 -13.01 20.48 -17.90
C ALA A 243 -12.03 21.56 -17.38
N TYR A 244 -11.74 21.58 -16.08
CA TYR A 244 -10.69 22.41 -15.51
C TYR A 244 -9.32 22.07 -16.10
N PHE A 245 -8.93 20.79 -16.14
CA PHE A 245 -7.66 20.37 -16.72
C PHE A 245 -7.59 20.59 -18.23
N GLU A 246 -8.68 20.37 -18.97
CA GLU A 246 -8.73 20.66 -20.42
C GLU A 246 -8.53 22.17 -20.68
N ALA A 247 -9.00 23.05 -19.79
CA ALA A 247 -8.73 24.47 -19.87
C ALA A 247 -7.26 24.81 -19.51
N VAL A 248 -6.67 24.14 -18.52
CA VAL A 248 -5.25 24.25 -18.16
C VAL A 248 -4.34 23.75 -19.29
N GLU A 249 -4.72 22.66 -19.96
CA GLU A 249 -3.91 22.01 -21.00
C GLU A 249 -3.63 22.93 -22.20
N LYS A 250 -4.48 23.92 -22.46
CA LYS A 250 -4.21 24.98 -23.45
C LYS A 250 -2.95 25.80 -23.16
N TYR A 251 -2.43 25.71 -21.94
CA TYR A 251 -1.22 26.37 -21.47
C TYR A 251 -0.07 25.39 -21.18
N ARG A 252 -0.17 24.12 -21.64
CA ARG A 252 0.80 23.05 -21.36
C ARG A 252 2.26 23.46 -21.58
N ASP A 253 2.56 24.16 -22.68
CA ASP A 253 3.91 24.59 -23.04
C ASP A 253 4.50 25.65 -22.10
N LYS A 254 3.66 26.28 -21.26
CA LYS A 254 4.06 27.25 -20.24
C LYS A 254 4.16 26.64 -18.85
N LEU A 255 3.59 25.45 -18.63
CA LEU A 255 3.66 24.76 -17.34
C LEU A 255 5.11 24.38 -17.05
N SER A 256 5.50 24.52 -15.79
CA SER A 256 6.83 24.08 -15.36
C SER A 256 6.87 22.56 -15.28
N ASP A 257 8.01 21.97 -15.64
CA ASP A 257 8.26 20.55 -15.44
C ASP A 257 8.73 20.31 -13.99
N ALA A 258 7.99 19.47 -13.27
CA ALA A 258 8.43 18.94 -11.99
C ALA A 258 9.15 17.61 -12.23
N GLY A 259 10.34 17.48 -11.65
CA GLY A 259 11.13 16.26 -11.71
C GLY A 259 10.42 15.05 -11.05
N PRO A 260 10.99 13.85 -11.19
CA PRO A 260 10.30 12.61 -10.85
C PRO A 260 9.99 12.46 -9.37
N VAL A 261 10.81 13.05 -8.50
CA VAL A 261 10.65 12.90 -7.05
C VAL A 261 9.88 14.10 -6.50
N LEU A 262 8.64 13.83 -6.10
CA LEU A 262 7.88 14.69 -5.20
C LEU A 262 7.90 14.07 -3.80
N ASP A 263 7.79 14.91 -2.78
CA ASP A 263 7.67 14.41 -1.40
C ASP A 263 6.35 13.65 -1.25
N SER A 264 6.47 12.33 -1.06
CA SER A 264 5.34 11.43 -0.90
C SER A 264 5.06 11.10 0.57
N LEU A 265 5.78 11.70 1.51
CA LEU A 265 5.64 11.40 2.94
C LEU A 265 4.31 11.96 3.46
N SER A 266 3.40 11.06 3.81
CA SER A 266 2.12 11.41 4.45
C SER A 266 2.28 11.54 5.98
N VAL A 267 1.19 11.40 6.75
CA VAL A 267 1.18 11.43 8.22
C VAL A 267 2.00 10.27 8.80
N PHE A 268 3.33 10.39 8.80
CA PHE A 268 4.25 9.33 9.20
C PHE A 268 4.13 8.98 10.69
N SER A 269 3.64 9.88 11.53
CA SER A 269 3.44 9.64 12.96
C SER A 269 2.44 8.51 13.24
N THR A 270 1.62 8.16 12.24
CA THR A 270 0.67 7.05 12.30
C THR A 270 1.20 5.77 11.66
N ALA A 271 2.32 5.84 10.94
CA ALA A 271 2.98 4.69 10.35
C ALA A 271 3.50 3.78 11.47
N GLY A 272 2.97 2.55 11.54
CA GLY A 272 3.29 1.59 12.60
C GLY A 272 2.44 1.67 13.87
N LEU A 273 1.39 2.52 13.92
CA LEU A 273 0.39 2.45 15.00
C LEU A 273 -0.23 1.04 15.03
N GLN A 274 -0.46 0.47 16.22
CA GLN A 274 -0.89 -0.92 16.43
C GLN A 274 0.13 -2.00 16.05
N GLY A 275 1.37 -1.65 15.68
CA GLY A 275 2.45 -2.60 15.41
C GLY A 275 2.04 -3.69 14.40
N VAL A 276 2.17 -4.96 14.77
CA VAL A 276 1.78 -6.10 13.92
C VAL A 276 0.27 -6.22 13.68
N HIS A 277 -0.55 -5.53 14.47
CA HIS A 277 -2.01 -5.46 14.32
C HIS A 277 -2.46 -4.33 13.39
N ASN A 278 -1.54 -3.50 12.89
CA ASN A 278 -1.84 -2.42 11.96
C ASN A 278 -2.60 -2.94 10.72
N LEU A 279 -3.71 -2.28 10.38
CA LEU A 279 -4.58 -2.70 9.28
C LEU A 279 -3.86 -2.67 7.94
N TYR A 280 -3.09 -1.63 7.61
CA TYR A 280 -2.33 -1.57 6.35
C TYR A 280 -1.26 -2.66 6.28
N PHE A 281 -0.49 -2.84 7.36
CA PHE A 281 0.54 -3.87 7.42
C PHE A 281 -0.04 -5.27 7.13
N ARG A 282 -1.14 -5.62 7.79
CA ARG A 282 -1.80 -6.92 7.59
C ARG A 282 -2.49 -7.02 6.24
N ASN A 283 -3.07 -5.92 5.74
CA ASN A 283 -3.73 -5.89 4.43
C ASN A 283 -2.71 -6.05 3.29
N ASN A 284 -1.52 -5.45 3.38
CA ASN A 284 -0.44 -5.61 2.39
C ASN A 284 0.03 -7.07 2.26
N GLN A 285 -0.05 -7.87 3.33
CA GLN A 285 0.24 -9.31 3.24
C GLN A 285 -0.77 -10.07 2.36
N ILE A 286 -1.97 -9.53 2.14
CA ILE A 286 -2.92 -10.11 1.19
C ILE A 286 -2.41 -9.91 -0.24
N GLU A 287 -1.83 -8.76 -0.60
CA GLU A 287 -1.23 -8.55 -1.92
C GLU A 287 -0.17 -9.62 -2.22
N ASP A 288 0.71 -9.93 -1.27
CA ASP A 288 1.70 -11.01 -1.42
C ASP A 288 1.06 -12.38 -1.66
N LEU A 289 -0.06 -12.67 -0.99
CA LEU A 289 -0.81 -13.91 -1.16
C LEU A 289 -1.54 -13.97 -2.50
N LEU A 290 -2.12 -12.86 -2.96
CA LEU A 290 -2.82 -12.80 -4.24
C LEU A 290 -1.85 -12.89 -5.41
N LEU A 291 -0.69 -12.20 -5.33
CA LEU A 291 0.38 -12.36 -6.32
C LEU A 291 0.95 -13.79 -6.34
N LEU A 292 1.01 -14.46 -5.19
CA LEU A 292 1.34 -15.88 -5.14
C LEU A 292 0.27 -16.71 -5.86
N CYS A 293 -1.02 -16.47 -5.62
CA CYS A 293 -2.12 -17.17 -6.29
C CYS A 293 -2.05 -16.98 -7.80
N GLU A 294 -1.94 -15.75 -8.31
CA GLU A 294 -1.85 -15.46 -9.75
C GLU A 294 -0.64 -16.13 -10.40
N SER A 295 0.51 -16.14 -9.73
CA SER A 295 1.70 -16.84 -10.22
C SER A 295 1.48 -18.35 -10.29
N LEU A 296 0.76 -18.92 -9.32
CA LEU A 296 0.44 -20.35 -9.31
C LEU A 296 -0.63 -20.69 -10.36
N GLU A 297 -1.64 -19.84 -10.57
CA GLU A 297 -2.62 -19.99 -11.65
C GLU A 297 -1.93 -20.08 -13.02
N LEU A 298 -0.90 -19.25 -13.24
CA LEU A 298 -0.07 -19.32 -14.44
C LEU A 298 0.66 -20.68 -14.55
N MET A 299 1.26 -21.16 -13.46
CA MET A 299 1.95 -22.46 -13.43
C MET A 299 0.99 -23.65 -13.60
N THR A 300 -0.28 -23.51 -13.22
CA THR A 300 -1.33 -24.53 -13.38
C THR A 300 -2.25 -24.25 -14.57
N SER A 301 -1.87 -23.33 -15.46
CA SER A 301 -2.72 -22.94 -16.58
C SER A 301 -3.05 -24.12 -17.51
N GLY A 302 -4.29 -24.15 -18.00
CA GLY A 302 -4.80 -25.27 -18.82
C GLY A 302 -5.30 -26.46 -18.01
N VAL A 303 -5.29 -26.38 -16.67
CA VAL A 303 -5.78 -27.41 -15.78
C VAL A 303 -6.95 -26.88 -14.95
N SER A 304 -8.06 -27.62 -14.88
CA SER A 304 -9.17 -27.25 -13.99
C SER A 304 -8.71 -27.31 -12.53
N VAL A 305 -8.96 -26.23 -11.80
CA VAL A 305 -8.78 -26.13 -10.35
C VAL A 305 -10.16 -26.31 -9.72
N GLY A 306 -10.34 -27.38 -8.93
CA GLY A 306 -11.57 -27.62 -8.18
C GLY A 306 -11.63 -26.74 -6.94
N TYR A 307 -11.83 -25.43 -7.13
CA TYR A 307 -11.98 -24.47 -6.05
C TYR A 307 -13.34 -23.79 -6.15
N ASP A 308 -14.20 -24.07 -5.18
CA ASP A 308 -15.57 -23.56 -5.10
C ASP A 308 -15.68 -22.22 -4.32
N GLY A 309 -14.54 -21.64 -3.92
CA GLY A 309 -14.50 -20.38 -3.20
C GLY A 309 -14.49 -19.15 -4.12
N ASP A 310 -14.20 -17.98 -3.53
CA ASP A 310 -14.23 -16.71 -4.26
C ASP A 310 -13.17 -16.64 -5.36
N LYS A 311 -13.57 -16.17 -6.54
CA LYS A 311 -12.60 -15.84 -7.59
C LYS A 311 -11.61 -14.80 -7.09
N ILE A 312 -10.40 -14.83 -7.64
CA ILE A 312 -9.30 -13.97 -7.20
C ILE A 312 -9.64 -12.47 -7.31
N GLU A 313 -10.47 -12.07 -8.28
CA GLU A 313 -10.95 -10.70 -8.40
C GLU A 313 -11.77 -10.26 -7.18
N GLY A 314 -12.57 -11.16 -6.59
CA GLY A 314 -13.30 -10.89 -5.35
C GLY A 314 -12.35 -10.67 -4.16
N LEU A 315 -11.27 -11.44 -4.08
CA LEU A 315 -10.26 -11.26 -3.03
C LEU A 315 -9.47 -9.96 -3.19
N TRP A 316 -9.25 -9.50 -4.43
CA TRP A 316 -8.72 -8.16 -4.69
C TRP A 316 -9.68 -7.05 -4.26
N VAL A 317 -10.99 -7.23 -4.46
CA VAL A 317 -12.00 -6.29 -3.93
C VAL A 317 -11.94 -6.26 -2.39
N ASP A 318 -11.93 -7.41 -1.73
CA ASP A 318 -11.80 -7.50 -0.26
C ASP A 318 -10.54 -6.77 0.27
N LEU A 319 -9.40 -6.92 -0.42
CA LEU A 319 -8.17 -6.19 -0.10
C LEU A 319 -8.41 -4.69 -0.23
N LEU A 320 -9.01 -4.24 -1.34
CA LEU A 320 -9.24 -2.82 -1.63
C LEU A 320 -10.23 -2.17 -0.67
N GLU A 321 -11.17 -2.90 -0.07
CA GLU A 321 -12.03 -2.40 0.99
C GLU A 321 -11.24 -1.93 2.23
N ASN A 322 -10.04 -2.50 2.45
CA ASN A 322 -9.15 -2.18 3.56
C ASN A 322 -8.00 -1.23 3.19
N THR A 323 -8.20 -0.38 2.17
CA THR A 323 -7.16 0.58 1.74
C THR A 323 -7.49 2.04 2.01
N GLY A 324 -8.75 2.37 2.33
CA GLY A 324 -9.22 3.73 2.52
C GLY A 324 -8.31 4.55 3.44
N HIS A 325 -7.91 5.74 3.00
CA HIS A 325 -6.79 6.44 3.61
C HIS A 325 -6.96 6.85 5.09
N ALA A 326 -8.17 6.95 5.61
CA ALA A 326 -8.48 7.24 7.02
C ALA A 326 -8.51 6.03 7.97
N LEU A 327 -8.24 4.80 7.49
CA LEU A 327 -8.41 3.55 8.28
C LEU A 327 -7.63 3.46 9.60
N LEU A 328 -6.65 4.32 9.86
CA LEU A 328 -5.92 4.36 11.14
C LEU A 328 -6.64 5.16 12.23
N HIS A 329 -7.78 5.77 11.90
CA HIS A 329 -8.54 6.67 12.78
C HIS A 329 -9.98 6.21 12.98
N VAL A 330 -10.21 4.91 12.88
CA VAL A 330 -11.54 4.29 13.00
C VAL A 330 -11.85 3.95 14.45
N PHE A 331 -13.14 3.77 14.75
CA PHE A 331 -13.59 3.33 16.07
C PHE A 331 -13.20 1.86 16.32
N ALA A 332 -13.20 1.44 17.58
CA ALA A 332 -12.82 0.07 17.95
C ALA A 332 -13.66 -0.99 17.21
N GLU A 333 -14.98 -0.77 17.10
CA GLU A 333 -15.88 -1.68 16.39
C GLU A 333 -15.55 -1.79 14.89
N ASP A 334 -15.32 -0.64 14.24
CA ASP A 334 -14.90 -0.59 12.83
C ASP A 334 -13.52 -1.24 12.63
N PHE A 335 -12.59 -1.03 13.57
CA PHE A 335 -11.27 -1.67 13.55
C PHE A 335 -11.39 -3.19 13.60
N GLU A 336 -12.20 -3.72 14.53
CA GLU A 336 -12.43 -5.16 14.66
C GLU A 336 -13.12 -5.75 13.44
N GLU A 337 -14.10 -5.05 12.86
CA GLU A 337 -14.76 -5.45 11.63
C GLU A 337 -13.76 -5.59 10.47
N ARG A 338 -12.94 -4.55 10.25
CA ARG A 338 -11.92 -4.51 9.19
C ARG A 338 -10.80 -5.52 9.42
N SER A 339 -10.34 -5.65 10.66
CA SER A 339 -9.41 -6.70 11.11
C SER A 339 -9.95 -8.11 10.83
N GLY A 340 -11.25 -8.32 11.07
CA GLY A 340 -11.96 -9.55 10.76
C GLY A 340 -12.02 -9.83 9.26
N LEU A 341 -12.30 -8.81 8.44
CA LEU A 341 -12.26 -8.94 6.98
C LEU A 341 -10.87 -9.35 6.50
N ILE A 342 -9.81 -8.66 6.91
CA ILE A 342 -8.42 -9.01 6.57
C ILE A 342 -8.14 -10.48 6.92
N THR A 343 -8.52 -10.92 8.12
CA THR A 343 -8.30 -12.31 8.57
C THR A 343 -9.02 -13.31 7.67
N ARG A 344 -10.27 -13.05 7.30
CA ARG A 344 -11.05 -13.92 6.41
C ARG A 344 -10.45 -13.96 5.00
N THR A 345 -10.07 -12.81 4.45
CA THR A 345 -9.49 -12.73 3.10
C THR A 345 -8.11 -13.39 3.04
N GLN A 346 -7.26 -13.22 4.07
CA GLN A 346 -6.01 -13.96 4.20
C GLN A 346 -6.24 -15.48 4.24
N LYS A 347 -7.27 -15.94 4.97
CA LYS A 347 -7.64 -17.35 5.04
C LYS A 347 -8.06 -17.87 3.66
N LYS A 348 -9.00 -17.20 2.98
CA LYS A 348 -9.46 -17.58 1.63
C LYS A 348 -8.31 -17.62 0.62
N ALA A 349 -7.44 -16.61 0.62
CA ALA A 349 -6.29 -16.56 -0.28
C ALA A 349 -5.29 -17.70 -0.01
N ARG A 350 -5.07 -18.08 1.27
CA ARG A 350 -4.22 -19.24 1.62
C ARG A 350 -4.84 -20.56 1.20
N GLU A 351 -6.15 -20.73 1.39
CA GLU A 351 -6.90 -21.90 0.92
C GLU A 351 -6.80 -22.01 -0.60
N TYR A 352 -6.98 -20.90 -1.31
CA TYR A 352 -6.85 -20.87 -2.76
C TYR A 352 -5.42 -21.21 -3.23
N ALA A 353 -4.40 -20.59 -2.64
CA ALA A 353 -3.00 -20.91 -2.90
C ALA A 353 -2.68 -22.40 -2.62
N ALA A 354 -3.25 -22.98 -1.55
CA ALA A 354 -3.07 -24.39 -1.22
C ALA A 354 -3.70 -25.31 -2.28
N CYS A 355 -4.91 -24.99 -2.75
CA CYS A 355 -5.55 -25.71 -3.86
C CYS A 355 -4.69 -25.65 -5.13
N LEU A 356 -4.16 -24.48 -5.48
CA LEU A 356 -3.27 -24.30 -6.63
C LEU A 356 -1.95 -25.05 -6.47
N LEU A 357 -1.34 -25.03 -5.28
CA LEU A 357 -0.12 -25.78 -4.98
C LEU A 357 -0.33 -27.29 -5.04
N ASN A 358 -1.45 -27.79 -4.50
CA ASN A 358 -1.82 -29.20 -4.63
C ASN A 358 -1.99 -29.58 -6.10
N ARG A 359 -2.63 -28.71 -6.88
CA ARG A 359 -2.80 -28.96 -8.32
C ARG A 359 -1.47 -28.95 -9.06
N LEU A 360 -0.60 -27.99 -8.77
CA LEU A 360 0.76 -27.96 -9.30
C LEU A 360 1.51 -29.24 -8.94
N ALA A 361 1.36 -29.70 -7.70
CA ALA A 361 1.97 -30.93 -7.22
C ALA A 361 1.33 -32.19 -7.80
N GLU A 362 0.11 -32.18 -8.34
CA GLU A 362 -0.48 -33.34 -9.06
C GLU A 362 0.01 -33.44 -10.51
N HIS A 363 0.31 -32.29 -11.13
CA HIS A 363 0.73 -32.20 -12.54
C HIS A 363 2.23 -32.14 -12.74
N ALA A 364 2.98 -31.87 -11.67
CA ALA A 364 4.42 -31.89 -11.74
C ALA A 364 4.94 -33.27 -12.21
N GLN A 365 6.10 -33.29 -12.85
CA GLN A 365 6.77 -34.55 -13.15
C GLN A 365 7.81 -34.86 -12.08
N TRP A 366 7.72 -36.06 -11.50
CA TRP A 366 8.70 -36.55 -10.53
C TRP A 366 8.85 -38.06 -10.64
N ASP A 367 9.98 -38.56 -10.12
CA ASP A 367 10.29 -39.99 -10.05
C ASP A 367 9.79 -40.58 -8.73
N ASN A 368 8.81 -41.48 -8.81
CA ASN A 368 8.22 -42.16 -7.65
C ASN A 368 9.19 -43.14 -6.96
N SER A 369 10.33 -43.47 -7.56
CA SER A 369 11.31 -44.41 -6.99
C SER A 369 12.36 -43.76 -6.08
N THR A 370 12.47 -42.43 -6.10
CA THR A 370 13.55 -41.70 -5.39
C THR A 370 13.21 -41.35 -3.93
N GLY A 371 11.94 -41.10 -3.59
CA GLY A 371 11.49 -40.72 -2.25
C GLY A 371 10.19 -39.91 -2.27
N ARG A 372 9.85 -39.26 -1.15
CA ARG A 372 8.68 -38.34 -1.12
C ARG A 372 9.03 -37.05 -1.85
N ALA A 373 8.33 -36.77 -2.94
CA ALA A 373 8.51 -35.54 -3.71
C ALA A 373 8.13 -34.29 -2.89
N VAL A 374 8.94 -33.25 -3.02
CA VAL A 374 8.77 -31.92 -2.44
C VAL A 374 8.86 -30.91 -3.58
N ILE A 375 7.74 -30.31 -3.95
CA ILE A 375 7.68 -29.32 -5.02
C ILE A 375 7.93 -27.94 -4.42
N VAL A 376 8.96 -27.26 -4.93
CA VAL A 376 9.29 -25.87 -4.54
C VAL A 376 8.98 -24.96 -5.72
N ALA A 377 7.97 -24.10 -5.56
CA ALA A 377 7.57 -23.12 -6.57
C ALA A 377 8.23 -21.76 -6.31
N ASN A 378 8.56 -21.05 -7.39
CA ASN A 378 9.10 -19.70 -7.37
C ASN A 378 8.14 -18.75 -8.10
N ARG A 379 7.51 -17.84 -7.35
CA ARG A 379 6.59 -16.83 -7.88
C ARG A 379 7.27 -15.66 -8.60
N LEU A 380 8.60 -15.54 -8.55
CA LEU A 380 9.30 -14.34 -9.03
C LEU A 380 9.62 -14.43 -10.54
N GLY A 381 9.72 -13.26 -11.17
CA GLY A 381 10.12 -13.06 -12.57
C GLY A 381 11.60 -13.37 -12.87
N TRP A 382 12.34 -13.96 -11.93
CA TRP A 382 13.72 -14.37 -12.10
C TRP A 382 14.01 -15.68 -11.36
N LYS A 383 15.02 -16.40 -11.83
CA LYS A 383 15.55 -17.61 -11.17
C LYS A 383 16.12 -17.24 -9.80
N ARG A 384 15.87 -18.07 -8.79
CA ARG A 384 16.37 -17.81 -7.42
C ARG A 384 16.81 -19.06 -6.68
N SER A 385 17.70 -18.85 -5.71
CA SER A 385 18.08 -19.83 -4.70
C SER A 385 17.74 -19.25 -3.33
N ASP A 386 17.00 -19.98 -2.50
CA ASP A 386 16.68 -19.54 -1.12
C ASP A 386 16.43 -20.76 -0.22
N VAL A 387 16.41 -20.52 1.09
CA VAL A 387 16.17 -21.55 2.10
C VAL A 387 14.67 -21.85 2.19
N VAL A 388 14.30 -23.11 2.02
CA VAL A 388 12.94 -23.63 2.22
C VAL A 388 12.83 -24.29 3.58
N ARG A 389 11.67 -24.18 4.22
CA ARG A 389 11.35 -24.88 5.48
C ARG A 389 10.25 -25.90 5.21
N LEU A 390 10.39 -27.09 5.75
CA LEU A 390 9.47 -28.21 5.56
C LEU A 390 9.27 -28.93 6.89
N ASP A 391 8.01 -29.21 7.24
CA ASP A 391 7.69 -30.16 8.31
C ASP A 391 7.90 -31.59 7.79
N VAL A 392 8.65 -32.39 8.53
CA VAL A 392 8.97 -33.78 8.18
C VAL A 392 8.39 -34.75 9.21
N PRO A 393 8.12 -36.01 8.87
CA PRO A 393 7.78 -37.02 9.86
C PRO A 393 8.94 -37.26 10.83
N GLU A 394 8.68 -37.94 11.95
CA GLU A 394 9.76 -38.43 12.81
C GLU A 394 10.69 -39.38 12.04
N GLY A 395 11.99 -39.27 12.32
CA GLY A 395 13.01 -40.11 11.72
C GLY A 395 14.16 -39.33 11.09
N ASN A 396 15.09 -40.08 10.50
CA ASN A 396 16.27 -39.54 9.86
C ASN A 396 16.00 -39.40 8.36
N TYR A 397 16.15 -38.18 7.86
CA TYR A 397 15.95 -37.89 6.45
C TYR A 397 17.16 -37.17 5.86
N GLN A 398 17.17 -37.08 4.54
CA GLN A 398 18.04 -36.22 3.75
C GLN A 398 17.21 -35.64 2.61
N ILE A 399 17.60 -34.48 2.10
CA ILE A 399 16.99 -33.90 0.91
C ILE A 399 17.90 -34.13 -0.29
N LYS A 400 17.33 -34.62 -1.39
CA LYS A 400 18.01 -34.76 -2.69
C LYS A 400 17.35 -33.88 -3.75
N ASP A 401 18.13 -33.42 -4.72
CA ASP A 401 17.59 -32.77 -5.93
C ASP A 401 17.19 -33.79 -7.00
N GLN A 402 16.69 -33.31 -8.15
CA GLN A 402 16.32 -34.13 -9.32
C GLN A 402 17.46 -34.96 -9.92
N SER A 403 18.72 -34.62 -9.64
CA SER A 403 19.87 -35.41 -10.08
C SER A 403 20.29 -36.50 -9.08
N GLY A 404 19.58 -36.59 -7.94
CA GLY A 404 19.90 -37.50 -6.84
C GLY A 404 20.99 -36.97 -5.90
N ARG A 405 21.45 -35.72 -6.09
CA ARG A 405 22.49 -35.11 -5.25
C ARG A 405 21.89 -34.66 -3.93
N VAL A 406 22.54 -34.99 -2.82
CA VAL A 406 22.18 -34.50 -1.49
C VAL A 406 22.39 -32.98 -1.42
N VAL A 407 21.35 -32.25 -1.02
CA VAL A 407 21.43 -30.80 -0.83
C VAL A 407 21.71 -30.46 0.64
N PRO A 408 22.43 -29.36 0.92
CA PRO A 408 22.64 -28.90 2.29
C PRO A 408 21.30 -28.71 3.01
N CYS A 409 21.18 -29.33 4.17
CA CYS A 409 20.03 -29.21 5.03
C CYS A 409 20.43 -29.06 6.50
N GLU A 410 19.59 -28.40 7.26
CA GLU A 410 19.68 -28.26 8.71
C GLU A 410 18.37 -28.71 9.33
N TYR A 411 18.47 -29.40 10.45
CA TYR A 411 17.29 -29.79 11.22
C TYR A 411 17.12 -28.82 12.37
N GLY A 412 15.91 -28.30 12.52
CA GLY A 412 15.51 -27.53 13.69
C GLY A 412 14.77 -28.41 14.69
N ASP A 413 14.39 -27.79 15.81
CA ASP A 413 13.48 -28.39 16.76
C ASP A 413 12.11 -28.68 16.10
N GLU A 414 11.35 -29.63 16.66
CA GLU A 414 9.97 -29.95 16.24
C GLU A 414 9.81 -30.57 14.84
N ASN A 415 10.70 -31.48 14.42
CA ASN A 415 10.60 -32.18 13.13
C ASN A 415 10.54 -31.23 11.91
N LYS A 416 11.35 -30.17 11.93
CA LYS A 416 11.45 -29.20 10.82
C LYS A 416 12.79 -29.29 10.13
N VAL A 417 12.78 -29.37 8.81
CA VAL A 417 13.97 -29.31 7.95
C VAL A 417 14.05 -27.97 7.25
N ARG A 418 15.24 -27.40 7.21
CA ARG A 418 15.59 -26.30 6.31
C ARG A 418 16.56 -26.81 5.27
N PHE A 419 16.34 -26.51 4.00
CA PHE A 419 17.29 -26.87 2.95
C PHE A 419 17.42 -25.74 1.93
N MET A 420 18.57 -25.67 1.26
CA MET A 420 18.79 -24.70 0.19
C MET A 420 18.14 -25.20 -1.11
N ALA A 421 17.06 -24.57 -1.54
CA ALA A 421 16.45 -24.84 -2.84
C ALA A 421 17.17 -24.01 -3.91
N GLY A 422 18.16 -24.63 -4.54
CA GLY A 422 19.01 -23.97 -5.54
C GLY A 422 18.39 -23.90 -6.94
N GLU A 423 18.50 -22.72 -7.55
CA GLU A 423 18.25 -22.45 -8.96
C GLU A 423 16.81 -22.77 -9.41
N VAL A 424 15.82 -22.44 -8.60
CA VAL A 424 14.40 -22.62 -8.94
C VAL A 424 14.03 -21.62 -10.06
N PRO A 425 13.48 -22.08 -11.20
CA PRO A 425 13.23 -21.24 -12.37
C PRO A 425 12.22 -20.11 -12.07
N SER A 426 12.23 -19.06 -12.88
CA SER A 426 11.24 -17.98 -12.80
C SER A 426 9.84 -18.51 -13.10
N VAL A 427 8.83 -18.06 -12.34
CA VAL A 427 7.41 -18.45 -12.47
C VAL A 427 7.30 -19.95 -12.78
N GLY A 428 7.97 -20.77 -11.99
CA GLY A 428 8.10 -22.20 -12.21
C GLY A 428 8.46 -22.93 -10.93
N TYR A 429 8.70 -24.23 -11.04
CA TYR A 429 8.98 -25.09 -9.88
C TYR A 429 10.16 -26.01 -10.12
N LYS A 430 10.66 -26.59 -9.03
CA LYS A 430 11.65 -27.66 -9.04
C LYS A 430 11.27 -28.72 -8.01
N THR A 431 11.50 -29.98 -8.35
CA THR A 431 11.27 -31.12 -7.46
C THR A 431 12.50 -31.37 -6.62
N PHE A 432 12.30 -31.63 -5.34
CA PHE A 432 13.27 -32.19 -4.41
C PHE A 432 12.68 -33.46 -3.81
N TYR A 433 13.50 -34.28 -3.17
CA TYR A 433 13.06 -35.55 -2.60
C TYR A 433 13.49 -35.65 -1.15
N LEU A 434 12.52 -35.90 -0.28
CA LEU A 434 12.74 -36.31 1.10
C LEU A 434 12.96 -37.82 1.11
N CYS A 435 14.19 -38.23 1.42
CA CYS A 435 14.61 -39.63 1.45
C CYS A 435 15.02 -40.03 2.87
N PRO A 436 14.80 -41.27 3.31
CA PRO A 436 15.40 -41.77 4.54
C PRO A 436 16.94 -41.63 4.53
N ALA A 437 17.52 -41.45 5.71
CA ALA A 437 18.95 -41.38 5.93
C ALA A 437 19.36 -42.31 7.09
N ASP A 438 20.54 -42.92 6.98
CA ASP A 438 21.08 -43.82 8.02
C ASP A 438 21.64 -43.06 9.23
N HIS A 439 21.95 -41.78 9.04
CA HIS A 439 22.56 -40.93 10.05
C HIS A 439 21.57 -39.93 10.63
N PRO A 440 21.71 -39.61 11.93
CA PRO A 440 20.87 -38.61 12.54
C PRO A 440 21.09 -37.27 11.85
N PRO A 441 20.03 -36.48 11.72
CA PRO A 441 20.12 -35.16 11.15
C PRO A 441 21.13 -34.27 11.89
N GLN A 442 21.88 -33.46 11.15
CA GLN A 442 22.78 -32.48 11.76
C GLN A 442 21.97 -31.32 12.33
N ILE A 443 21.92 -31.24 13.66
CA ILE A 443 21.32 -30.13 14.40
C ILE A 443 22.39 -29.05 14.57
N PRO A 444 22.15 -27.81 14.09
CA PRO A 444 23.10 -26.72 14.28
C PRO A 444 23.35 -26.44 15.77
N THR A 445 24.62 -26.38 16.17
CA THR A 445 24.99 -26.09 17.55
C THR A 445 25.01 -24.58 17.80
N TRP A 446 24.36 -24.15 18.87
CA TRP A 446 24.45 -22.79 19.37
C TRP A 446 25.68 -22.62 20.24
N ALA A 447 26.42 -21.53 20.03
CA ALA A 447 27.54 -21.13 20.85
C ALA A 447 27.17 -19.86 21.62
N ASP A 448 26.98 -20.00 22.94
CA ASP A 448 26.75 -18.87 23.85
C ASP A 448 28.03 -18.05 24.01
N GLY A 449 27.90 -16.72 24.01
CA GLY A 449 29.04 -15.80 24.06
C GLY A 449 29.81 -15.68 22.74
N SER A 450 29.49 -16.49 21.72
CA SER A 450 29.99 -16.26 20.37
C SER A 450 29.32 -15.04 19.76
N ASN A 451 30.14 -14.04 19.42
CA ASN A 451 29.69 -12.71 19.05
C ASN A 451 29.80 -12.43 17.55
N SER A 452 30.02 -13.45 16.71
CA SER A 452 30.18 -13.25 15.27
C SER A 452 29.64 -14.39 14.41
N ILE A 453 29.22 -14.02 13.21
CA ILE A 453 28.83 -14.90 12.11
C ILE A 453 29.51 -14.46 10.83
N GLU A 454 29.72 -15.39 9.90
CA GLU A 454 30.40 -15.10 8.65
C GLU A 454 29.86 -15.96 7.49
N ASN A 455 29.85 -15.38 6.29
CA ASN A 455 29.73 -16.11 5.04
C ASN A 455 30.84 -15.65 4.05
N GLU A 456 30.72 -16.01 2.78
CA GLU A 456 31.69 -15.64 1.75
C GLU A 456 31.78 -14.13 1.51
N CYS A 457 30.68 -13.41 1.79
CA CYS A 457 30.52 -11.98 1.48
C CYS A 457 30.77 -11.06 2.69
N TYR A 458 30.33 -11.46 3.88
CA TYR A 458 30.32 -10.63 5.07
C TYR A 458 30.82 -11.37 6.30
N ARG A 459 31.49 -10.63 7.18
CA ARG A 459 31.66 -11.00 8.59
C ARG A 459 30.90 -9.99 9.44
N ILE A 460 30.00 -10.48 10.30
CA ILE A 460 29.21 -9.64 11.21
C ILE A 460 29.60 -10.02 12.64
N ALA A 461 30.00 -9.03 13.43
CA ALA A 461 30.28 -9.21 14.85
C ALA A 461 29.56 -8.15 15.70
N THR A 462 29.42 -8.37 17.01
CA THR A 462 29.00 -7.31 17.95
C THR A 462 30.19 -6.73 18.71
N ASP A 463 30.19 -5.41 18.88
CA ASP A 463 31.10 -4.73 19.82
C ASP A 463 30.64 -4.88 21.29
N GLU A 464 31.39 -4.28 22.22
CA GLU A 464 31.08 -4.33 23.66
C GLU A 464 29.73 -3.68 24.02
N GLN A 465 29.25 -2.76 23.18
CA GLN A 465 27.95 -2.09 23.31
C GLN A 465 26.83 -2.85 22.58
N GLY A 466 27.14 -3.98 21.94
CA GLY A 466 26.24 -4.81 21.15
C GLY A 466 25.84 -4.22 19.79
N SER A 467 26.52 -3.17 19.33
CA SER A 467 26.35 -2.64 17.97
C SER A 467 26.96 -3.60 16.96
N LEU A 468 26.41 -3.63 15.74
CA LEU A 468 26.90 -4.52 14.69
C LEU A 468 28.09 -3.90 13.95
N LEU A 469 29.17 -4.67 13.85
CA LEU A 469 30.32 -4.44 13.01
C LEU A 469 30.19 -5.35 11.78
N ILE A 470 29.82 -4.77 10.64
CA ILE A 470 29.58 -5.51 9.40
C ILE A 470 30.74 -5.26 8.43
N LEU A 471 31.63 -6.23 8.24
CA LEU A 471 32.73 -6.16 7.29
C LEU A 471 32.31 -6.74 5.94
N ASP A 472 32.33 -5.93 4.88
CA ASP A 472 32.26 -6.42 3.49
C ASP A 472 33.63 -6.96 3.07
N LYS A 473 33.72 -8.28 2.89
CA LYS A 473 34.96 -8.99 2.54
C LYS A 473 35.47 -8.65 1.15
N LYS A 474 34.60 -8.19 0.24
CA LYS A 474 34.99 -7.79 -1.12
C LYS A 474 35.67 -6.42 -1.14
N THR A 475 35.12 -5.46 -0.38
CA THR A 475 35.63 -4.08 -0.39
C THR A 475 36.57 -3.78 0.77
N HIS A 476 36.68 -4.70 1.74
CA HIS A 476 37.39 -4.52 3.01
C HIS A 476 36.91 -3.29 3.80
N ARG A 477 35.62 -2.95 3.67
CA ARG A 477 35.00 -1.80 4.34
C ARG A 477 34.01 -2.27 5.38
N THR A 478 34.00 -1.59 6.52
CA THR A 478 32.90 -1.70 7.48
C THR A 478 31.69 -0.95 6.95
N LEU A 479 30.53 -1.60 6.95
CA LEU A 479 29.26 -1.02 6.55
C LEU A 479 28.59 -0.37 7.77
N GLY A 480 28.14 0.87 7.59
CA GLY A 480 27.58 1.68 8.67
C GLY A 480 28.65 2.32 9.57
N ASP A 481 28.18 3.19 10.45
CA ASP A 481 29.01 3.90 11.42
C ASP A 481 28.35 3.73 12.79
N SER A 482 28.95 2.91 13.66
CA SER A 482 28.40 2.57 14.99
C SER A 482 28.25 3.81 15.87
N ALA A 483 29.12 4.82 15.73
CA ALA A 483 28.98 6.09 16.44
C ALA A 483 27.69 6.82 16.03
N LYS A 484 27.28 6.71 14.76
CA LYS A 484 26.03 7.26 14.23
C LYS A 484 24.82 6.33 14.37
N GLY A 485 25.00 5.17 15.01
CA GLY A 485 23.95 4.18 15.26
C GLY A 485 24.23 2.82 14.61
N GLY A 486 24.96 2.76 13.51
CA GLY A 486 25.25 1.51 12.79
C GLY A 486 24.04 0.96 12.02
N ILE A 487 24.29 -0.07 11.21
CA ILE A 487 23.23 -0.80 10.49
C ILE A 487 22.57 -1.79 11.45
N GLY A 488 21.24 -1.91 11.39
CA GLY A 488 20.47 -2.82 12.24
C GLY A 488 20.28 -2.34 13.69
N ALA A 489 20.54 -1.06 13.98
CA ALA A 489 20.22 -0.47 15.28
C ALA A 489 18.74 -0.16 15.42
N VAL A 490 18.23 -0.40 16.62
CA VAL A 490 16.85 -0.11 17.00
C VAL A 490 16.83 1.17 17.84
N VAL A 491 16.07 2.16 17.39
CA VAL A 491 15.97 3.48 18.00
C VAL A 491 14.50 3.86 18.13
N PHE A 492 14.06 4.22 19.33
CA PHE A 492 12.77 4.86 19.54
C PHE A 492 12.95 6.37 19.47
N ARG A 493 12.09 7.04 18.73
CA ARG A 493 12.02 8.50 18.74
C ARG A 493 10.69 8.94 19.30
N SER A 494 10.71 9.96 20.15
CA SER A 494 9.48 10.60 20.58
C SER A 494 8.76 11.16 19.35
N ALA A 495 7.52 10.71 19.15
CA ALA A 495 6.59 11.48 18.34
C ALA A 495 6.45 12.88 18.96
N PHE A 496 6.08 13.87 18.14
CA PHE A 496 6.11 15.31 18.43
C PHE A 496 5.68 15.73 19.85
N PRO A 497 6.20 16.86 20.39
CA PRO A 497 5.75 17.38 21.69
C PRO A 497 4.23 17.66 21.69
N PRO A 498 3.56 17.60 22.85
CA PRO A 498 2.09 17.79 23.00
C PRO A 498 1.54 19.10 22.41
N GLU A 499 2.42 20.07 22.18
CA GLU A 499 2.14 21.43 21.70
C GLU A 499 1.99 21.53 20.17
N ALA A 500 2.31 20.47 19.42
CA ALA A 500 2.06 20.42 17.97
C ALA A 500 0.55 20.40 17.72
N GLU A 501 -0.01 21.52 17.23
CA GLU A 501 -1.44 21.72 16.96
C GLU A 501 -2.08 20.45 16.35
N ASN A 502 -2.79 19.72 17.20
CA ASN A 502 -3.64 18.56 16.87
C ASN A 502 -2.95 17.28 16.32
N GLY A 503 -1.64 17.08 16.48
CA GLY A 503 -0.99 15.78 16.20
C GLY A 503 -0.88 15.37 14.71
N TRP A 504 -1.34 16.21 13.78
CA TRP A 504 -1.26 15.99 12.32
C TRP A 504 -0.01 16.60 11.72
N VAL A 505 1.16 16.15 12.17
CA VAL A 505 2.41 16.64 11.62
C VAL A 505 2.83 15.76 10.44
N MET A 506 2.77 16.34 9.26
CA MET A 506 3.09 15.66 7.98
C MET A 506 4.59 15.47 7.77
N LEU A 507 5.44 16.34 8.35
CA LEU A 507 6.87 16.38 8.10
C LEU A 507 7.65 16.59 9.41
N GLY A 508 8.76 15.87 9.58
CA GLY A 508 9.62 15.95 10.77
C GLY A 508 10.22 17.34 11.03
N PRO A 509 10.95 17.53 12.14
CA PRO A 509 11.79 16.50 12.76
C PRO A 509 11.11 15.73 13.90
N PHE A 510 11.53 14.47 14.08
CA PHE A 510 11.22 13.67 15.25
C PHE A 510 11.87 14.25 16.52
N GLY A 511 11.29 13.95 17.68
CA GLY A 511 11.86 14.31 18.97
C GLY A 511 13.05 13.43 19.40
N ASP A 512 13.30 13.43 20.71
CA ASP A 512 14.43 12.74 21.34
C ASP A 512 14.53 11.27 20.94
N ALA A 513 15.77 10.80 20.80
CA ALA A 513 16.07 9.43 20.43
C ALA A 513 16.56 8.60 21.63
N GLN A 514 15.94 7.44 21.84
CA GLN A 514 16.38 6.41 22.78
C GLN A 514 16.90 5.21 22.00
N ARG A 515 18.16 4.84 22.22
CA ARG A 515 18.79 3.69 21.56
C ARG A 515 18.66 2.44 22.42
N CYS A 516 18.55 1.29 21.76
CA CYS A 516 18.61 -0.01 22.44
C CYS A 516 19.96 -0.19 23.15
N ARG A 517 19.89 -0.54 24.44
CA ARG A 517 21.02 -1.03 25.22
C ARG A 517 21.05 -2.54 25.09
N TRP A 518 21.96 -3.03 24.25
CA TRP A 518 22.15 -4.47 24.05
C TRP A 518 22.87 -5.09 25.24
N ASP A 519 22.49 -6.32 25.61
CA ASP A 519 23.22 -7.12 26.58
C ASP A 519 24.08 -8.16 25.85
N HIS A 520 25.37 -7.87 25.72
CA HIS A 520 26.31 -8.75 25.04
C HIS A 520 26.34 -10.18 25.62
N ARG A 521 26.00 -10.36 26.91
CA ARG A 521 25.96 -11.66 27.59
C ARG A 521 24.83 -12.56 27.08
N THR A 522 23.83 -11.97 26.44
CA THR A 522 22.73 -12.69 25.77
C THR A 522 23.08 -13.05 24.33
N THR A 523 24.26 -12.65 23.84
CA THR A 523 24.65 -12.90 22.46
C THR A 523 24.99 -14.37 22.27
N ARG A 524 24.37 -14.97 21.26
CA ARG A 524 24.65 -16.33 20.82
C ARG A 524 24.68 -16.40 19.32
N SER A 525 25.49 -17.30 18.78
CA SER A 525 25.56 -17.54 17.35
C SER A 525 25.32 -19.00 17.02
N CYS A 526 24.79 -19.26 15.84
CA CYS A 526 24.61 -20.58 15.27
C CYS A 526 25.16 -20.57 13.84
N ASN A 527 26.11 -21.43 13.54
CA ASN A 527 26.67 -21.60 12.19
C ASN A 527 26.21 -22.96 11.66
N GLY A 528 25.15 -22.96 10.85
CA GLY A 528 24.60 -24.16 10.25
C GLY A 528 24.93 -24.26 8.75
N ALA A 529 24.55 -25.38 8.14
CA ALA A 529 24.85 -25.71 6.75
C ALA A 529 24.11 -24.84 5.71
N VAL A 530 22.99 -24.22 6.08
CA VAL A 530 22.18 -23.36 5.19
C VAL A 530 22.06 -21.92 5.68
N ARG A 531 22.46 -21.62 6.91
CA ARG A 531 22.52 -20.25 7.44
C ARG A 531 23.45 -20.11 8.65
N CYS A 532 23.95 -18.89 8.83
CA CYS A 532 24.55 -18.44 10.07
C CYS A 532 23.61 -17.42 10.73
N VAL A 533 23.37 -17.53 12.04
CA VAL A 533 22.45 -16.67 12.80
C VAL A 533 23.16 -16.11 14.02
N LEU A 534 23.01 -14.82 14.28
CA LEU A 534 23.47 -14.13 15.47
C LEU A 534 22.26 -13.53 16.18
N GLU A 535 22.07 -13.85 17.45
CA GLU A 535 20.97 -13.33 18.26
C GLU A 535 21.52 -12.49 19.42
N THR A 536 20.82 -11.41 19.75
CA THR A 536 21.16 -10.53 20.89
C THR A 536 19.88 -9.94 21.45
N SER A 537 19.76 -9.93 22.78
CA SER A 537 18.69 -9.26 23.50
C SER A 537 19.16 -7.93 24.07
N GLY A 538 18.24 -7.01 24.30
CA GLY A 538 18.51 -5.69 24.84
C GLY A 538 17.25 -4.99 25.32
N THR A 539 17.39 -3.73 25.73
CA THR A 539 16.25 -2.93 26.21
C THR A 539 16.27 -1.51 25.68
N ILE A 540 15.09 -0.95 25.42
CA ILE A 540 14.86 0.50 25.26
C ILE A 540 13.95 0.94 26.40
N GLY A 541 14.51 1.65 27.38
CA GLY A 541 13.79 1.95 28.62
C GLY A 541 13.40 0.67 29.36
N ARG A 542 12.10 0.39 29.44
CA ARG A 542 11.54 -0.85 30.02
C ARG A 542 11.11 -1.89 28.98
N THR A 543 11.26 -1.58 27.70
CA THR A 543 10.83 -2.43 26.58
C THR A 543 11.94 -3.40 26.24
N GLU A 544 11.66 -4.69 26.24
CA GLU A 544 12.60 -5.72 25.80
C GLU A 544 12.62 -5.80 24.28
N VAL A 545 13.82 -5.92 23.71
CA VAL A 545 14.08 -5.98 22.28
C VAL A 545 14.98 -7.18 22.00
N HIS A 546 14.56 -8.04 21.09
CA HIS A 546 15.40 -9.11 20.55
C HIS A 546 15.75 -8.82 19.09
N ARG A 547 17.02 -9.01 18.75
CA ARG A 547 17.52 -8.93 17.38
C ARG A 547 18.08 -10.28 16.96
N SER A 548 17.71 -10.72 15.78
CA SER A 548 18.36 -11.78 15.02
C SER A 548 18.95 -11.21 13.73
N VAL A 549 20.16 -11.64 13.39
CA VAL A 549 20.84 -11.30 12.14
C VAL A 549 21.19 -12.62 11.47
N CYS A 550 20.82 -12.78 10.20
CA CYS A 550 21.04 -14.01 9.47
C CYS A 550 21.81 -13.78 8.17
N LEU A 551 22.81 -14.62 7.94
CA LEU A 551 23.56 -14.75 6.69
C LEU A 551 23.26 -16.11 6.07
N GLN A 552 23.04 -16.14 4.77
CA GLN A 552 22.92 -17.38 4.00
C GLN A 552 24.20 -17.62 3.18
N PRO A 553 24.63 -18.87 2.96
CA PRO A 553 25.75 -19.19 2.07
C PRO A 553 25.54 -18.61 0.66
N GLY A 554 26.58 -18.00 0.10
CA GLY A 554 26.56 -17.43 -1.25
C GLY A 554 25.69 -16.18 -1.44
N SER A 555 24.99 -15.72 -0.40
CA SER A 555 24.10 -14.55 -0.47
C SER A 555 24.78 -13.27 0.04
N ARG A 556 24.47 -12.16 -0.62
CA ARG A 556 24.79 -10.81 -0.14
C ARG A 556 23.64 -10.16 0.64
N ARG A 557 22.53 -10.88 0.86
CA ARG A 557 21.42 -10.42 1.69
C ARG A 557 21.80 -10.61 3.17
N ILE A 558 21.57 -9.58 3.97
CA ILE A 558 21.65 -9.65 5.45
C ILE A 558 20.21 -9.52 5.95
N ASP A 559 19.70 -10.58 6.56
CA ASP A 559 18.32 -10.60 7.07
C ASP A 559 18.32 -10.16 8.54
N PHE A 560 17.47 -9.18 8.88
CA PHE A 560 17.27 -8.70 10.25
C PHE A 560 15.88 -9.09 10.74
N GLY A 561 15.79 -9.77 11.88
CA GLY A 561 14.54 -9.98 12.61
C GLY A 561 14.57 -9.21 13.92
N ILE A 562 13.60 -8.33 14.13
CA ILE A 562 13.47 -7.54 15.37
C ILE A 562 12.14 -7.88 16.03
N THR A 563 12.20 -8.31 17.29
CA THR A 563 11.02 -8.49 18.15
C THR A 563 11.05 -7.43 19.23
N ILE A 564 9.97 -6.67 19.36
CA ILE A 564 9.80 -5.64 20.38
C ILE A 564 8.67 -6.09 21.28
N HIS A 565 8.97 -6.37 22.54
CA HIS A 565 7.95 -6.68 23.56
C HIS A 565 7.39 -5.37 24.12
N ALA A 566 6.60 -4.69 23.30
CA ALA A 566 5.88 -3.51 23.71
C ALA A 566 4.91 -3.89 24.84
N ARG A 567 5.05 -3.26 26.00
CA ARG A 567 4.06 -3.38 27.09
C ARG A 567 2.94 -2.39 26.81
N ASP A 568 1.70 -2.81 27.02
CA ASP A 568 0.56 -1.92 26.87
C ASP A 568 0.65 -0.77 27.88
N LYS A 569 0.17 0.42 27.48
CA LYS A 569 0.12 1.60 28.36
C LYS A 569 -0.68 1.36 29.65
N THR A 570 -1.47 0.28 29.71
CA THR A 570 -2.30 -0.12 30.85
C THR A 570 -1.57 -0.97 31.88
N ASP A 571 -0.32 -1.40 31.64
CA ASP A 571 0.50 -2.14 32.62
C ASP A 571 1.17 -1.20 33.64
N GLY A 572 0.37 -0.33 34.26
CA GLY A 572 0.78 0.64 35.28
C GLY A 572 -0.15 0.62 36.48
#